data_AF-W1DIB5-F1
#
_entry.id   AF-W1DIB5-F1
#
_cell.length_a   1.000
_cell.length_b   1.000
_cell.length_c   1.000
_cell.angle_alpha   90.00
_cell.angle_beta   90.00
_cell.angle_gamma   90.00
#
_symmetry.space_group_name_H-M   'P 1'
#
loop_
_entity.id
_entity.type
_entity.pdbx_description
1 polymer ?
#
loop_
_entity_poly.entity_id
_entity_poly.type
_entity_poly.pdbx_seq_one_letter_code
_entity_poly.pdbx_strand_id
1 'polypeptide(L)'
;MGKALVIVESPAKAKTINKYLGNDYVVKSSVGHIRDLPTSGSASKKSADSTATKGAKKPKKDERSALVNRMGVDPWHDWNAHYEVLPGKEKVVSELKQLAEKADHIYLATDLDREGEAIAWHLREVIGGDEQRYSRVVFNEITKNAIRQAFEKPGELNIDRVNAQQARRFYGPRGGLYGFAAAVEKNRPWSFCRARAVRRGPPGGGA
;
A
#
# COMPACT_ATOMS: atom_id res chain seq x y z
N MET A 1 21.36 -17.31 -17.17
CA MET A 1 20.90 -16.29 -16.20
C MET A 1 19.51 -15.89 -16.60
N GLY A 2 18.56 -16.02 -15.68
CA GLY A 2 17.22 -15.49 -15.84
C GLY A 2 17.26 -13.97 -15.92
N LYS A 3 16.27 -13.41 -16.60
CA LYS A 3 16.16 -11.95 -16.73
C LYS A 3 15.67 -11.37 -15.41
N ALA A 4 16.13 -10.17 -15.05
CA ALA A 4 15.59 -9.47 -13.90
C ALA A 4 14.25 -8.81 -14.23
N LEU A 5 13.29 -8.86 -13.31
CA LEU A 5 11.99 -8.20 -13.46
C LEU A 5 12.06 -6.80 -12.84
N VAL A 6 11.72 -5.77 -13.60
CA VAL A 6 11.61 -4.39 -13.11
C VAL A 6 10.15 -3.97 -13.12
N ILE A 7 9.61 -3.63 -11.95
CA ILE A 7 8.22 -3.20 -11.80
C ILE A 7 8.17 -1.70 -11.55
N VAL A 8 7.46 -0.98 -12.41
CA VAL A 8 7.26 0.47 -12.31
C VAL A 8 5.78 0.79 -12.16
N GLU A 9 5.46 1.99 -11.70
CA GLU A 9 4.06 2.37 -11.48
C GLU A 9 3.28 2.60 -12.79
N SER A 10 3.87 3.32 -13.75
CA SER A 10 3.17 3.79 -14.95
C SER A 10 3.72 3.17 -16.25
N PRO A 11 2.86 2.92 -17.26
CA PRO A 11 3.30 2.35 -18.53
C PRO A 11 4.21 3.31 -19.32
N ALA A 12 4.05 4.62 -19.11
CA ALA A 12 4.94 5.63 -19.69
C ALA A 12 6.37 5.50 -19.13
N LYS A 13 6.51 5.37 -17.81
CA LYS A 13 7.79 5.11 -17.14
C LYS A 13 8.41 3.81 -17.66
N ALA A 14 7.61 2.76 -17.82
CA ALA A 14 8.07 1.46 -18.32
C ALA A 14 8.70 1.59 -19.72
N LYS A 15 8.01 2.27 -20.64
CA LYS A 15 8.51 2.49 -22.01
C LYS A 15 9.82 3.25 -22.04
N THR A 16 10.01 4.24 -21.17
CA THR A 16 11.24 5.03 -21.12
C THR A 16 12.40 4.25 -20.51
N ILE A 17 12.17 3.58 -19.37
CA ILE A 17 13.19 2.79 -18.68
C ILE A 17 13.65 1.61 -19.56
N ASN A 18 12.74 1.00 -20.32
CA ASN A 18 13.07 -0.07 -21.26
C ASN A 18 13.98 0.38 -22.42
N LYS A 19 14.14 1.69 -22.67
CA LYS A 19 15.14 2.21 -23.64
C LYS A 19 16.54 2.29 -23.06
N TYR A 20 16.65 2.37 -21.73
CA TYR A 20 17.92 2.53 -21.03
C TYR A 20 18.44 1.21 -20.45
N LEU A 21 17.53 0.31 -20.07
CA LEU A 21 17.85 -1.04 -19.66
C LEU A 21 17.98 -1.96 -20.87
N GLY A 22 18.96 -2.86 -20.83
CA GLY A 22 19.21 -3.83 -21.89
C GLY A 22 18.29 -5.06 -21.84
N ASN A 23 18.58 -6.05 -22.68
CA ASN A 23 17.78 -7.27 -22.85
C ASN A 23 17.75 -8.20 -21.61
N ASP A 24 18.58 -7.91 -20.61
CA ASP A 24 18.68 -8.64 -19.35
C ASP A 24 17.55 -8.27 -18.37
N TYR A 25 16.82 -7.20 -18.66
CA TYR A 25 15.71 -6.71 -17.83
C TYR A 25 14.38 -6.86 -18.56
N VAL A 26 13.35 -7.27 -17.81
CA VAL A 26 11.96 -7.26 -18.25
C VAL A 26 11.25 -6.16 -17.47
N VAL A 27 10.85 -5.08 -18.15
CA VAL A 27 10.18 -3.96 -17.50
C VAL A 27 8.66 -4.09 -17.64
N LYS A 28 7.94 -4.02 -16.51
CA LYS A 28 6.46 -4.09 -16.47
C LYS A 28 5.89 -3.00 -15.58
N SER A 29 4.66 -2.56 -15.90
CA SER A 29 3.95 -1.56 -15.12
C SER A 29 2.87 -2.18 -14.24
N SER A 30 2.76 -1.75 -12.98
CA SER A 30 1.66 -2.10 -12.07
C SER A 30 0.35 -1.36 -12.38
N VAL A 31 0.40 -0.36 -13.26
CA VAL A 31 -0.73 0.52 -13.62
C VAL A 31 -1.28 1.20 -12.35
N GLY A 32 -0.39 1.81 -11.57
CA GLY A 32 -0.71 2.44 -10.29
C GLY A 32 -0.83 1.47 -9.11
N HIS A 33 -1.72 1.80 -8.18
CA HIS A 33 -1.98 1.02 -6.96
C HIS A 33 -2.68 -0.31 -7.28
N ILE A 34 -2.16 -1.45 -6.83
CA ILE A 34 -2.79 -2.76 -7.10
C ILE A 34 -3.82 -3.13 -6.03
N ARG A 35 -3.57 -2.75 -4.79
CA ARG A 35 -4.44 -3.02 -3.64
C ARG A 35 -4.91 -1.72 -3.00
N ASP A 36 -6.10 -1.76 -2.43
CA ASP A 36 -6.63 -0.71 -1.58
C ASP A 36 -7.49 -1.34 -0.47
N LEU A 37 -7.93 -0.51 0.49
CA LEU A 37 -8.94 -0.90 1.46
C LEU A 37 -10.28 -1.16 0.75
N PRO A 38 -11.10 -2.10 1.25
CA PRO A 38 -12.44 -2.35 0.72
C PRO A 38 -13.25 -1.04 0.72
N THR A 39 -13.86 -0.74 -0.43
CA THR A 39 -14.80 0.36 -0.53
C THR A 39 -16.20 -0.19 -0.28
N SER A 40 -17.03 0.55 0.47
CA SER A 40 -18.35 0.09 0.93
C SER A 40 -19.34 -0.36 -0.16
N GLY A 41 -19.03 -0.18 -1.45
CA GLY A 41 -19.78 -0.71 -2.59
C GLY A 41 -19.21 -1.97 -3.26
N SER A 42 -18.00 -2.42 -2.90
CA SER A 42 -17.30 -3.57 -3.51
C SER A 42 -17.30 -4.83 -2.63
N ALA A 43 -17.55 -4.70 -1.33
CA ALA A 43 -17.59 -5.80 -0.36
C ALA A 43 -18.68 -6.87 -0.60
N SER A 44 -19.57 -6.68 -1.60
CA SER A 44 -20.66 -7.60 -1.90
C SER A 44 -20.32 -8.73 -2.88
N LYS A 45 -19.08 -8.80 -3.42
CA LYS A 45 -18.72 -9.82 -4.42
C LYS A 45 -17.36 -10.50 -4.20
N LYS A 46 -17.07 -11.04 -3.02
CA LYS A 46 -16.22 -12.24 -2.85
C LYS A 46 -16.17 -12.70 -1.39
N SER A 47 -17.17 -13.47 -0.99
CA SER A 47 -17.03 -14.44 0.10
C SER A 47 -17.52 -15.77 -0.46
N ALA A 48 -16.73 -16.33 -1.37
CA ALA A 48 -16.88 -17.69 -1.87
C ALA A 48 -15.54 -18.40 -1.68
N ASP A 49 -15.15 -18.59 -0.43
CA ASP A 49 -14.45 -19.81 -0.06
C ASP A 49 -14.95 -20.27 1.30
N SER A 50 -15.88 -21.22 1.23
CA SER A 50 -16.49 -21.90 2.35
C SER A 50 -15.88 -23.29 2.41
N THR A 51 -14.76 -23.45 3.11
CA THR A 51 -14.38 -24.78 3.58
C THR A 51 -15.08 -25.03 4.91
N ALA A 52 -16.06 -25.93 4.85
CA ALA A 52 -16.92 -26.30 5.95
C ALA A 52 -16.14 -27.06 7.04
N THR A 53 -16.29 -26.63 8.29
CA THR A 53 -16.23 -27.54 9.43
C THR A 53 -17.41 -27.22 10.33
N LYS A 54 -18.37 -28.15 10.37
CA LYS A 54 -19.58 -28.06 11.19
C LYS A 54 -19.20 -28.28 12.66
N GLY A 55 -19.63 -27.34 13.51
CA GLY A 55 -19.84 -27.61 14.94
C GLY A 55 -19.09 -26.69 15.90
N ALA A 56 -19.67 -25.53 16.23
CA ALA A 56 -19.64 -24.93 17.57
C ALA A 56 -20.46 -23.62 17.59
N LYS A 57 -21.01 -23.30 18.76
CA LYS A 57 -21.98 -22.25 19.09
C LYS A 57 -21.73 -20.88 18.42
N LYS A 58 -22.78 -20.26 17.85
CA LYS A 58 -22.80 -18.84 17.40
C LYS A 58 -22.42 -17.92 18.56
N PRO A 59 -21.31 -17.17 18.53
CA PRO A 59 -21.19 -15.97 19.34
C PRO A 59 -21.98 -14.84 18.68
N LYS A 60 -22.42 -13.83 19.44
CA LYS A 60 -23.01 -12.60 18.90
C LYS A 60 -22.11 -12.09 17.77
N LYS A 61 -22.63 -12.05 16.55
CA LYS A 61 -21.91 -11.54 15.37
C LYS A 61 -21.89 -10.02 15.50
N ASP A 62 -20.85 -9.55 16.16
CA ASP A 62 -20.68 -8.22 16.72
C ASP A 62 -20.75 -7.11 15.67
N GLU A 63 -21.50 -6.05 15.95
CA GLU A 63 -21.54 -4.81 15.15
C GLU A 63 -20.14 -4.27 14.83
N ARG A 64 -19.17 -4.55 15.73
CA ARG A 64 -17.75 -4.24 15.56
C ARG A 64 -17.13 -4.93 14.35
N SER A 65 -17.39 -6.24 14.15
CA SER A 65 -16.85 -6.99 13.00
C SER A 65 -17.43 -6.49 11.67
N ALA A 66 -18.70 -6.10 11.65
CA ALA A 66 -19.33 -5.49 10.48
C ALA A 66 -18.72 -4.11 10.17
N LEU A 67 -18.35 -3.34 11.20
CA LEU A 67 -17.66 -2.06 11.05
C LEU A 67 -16.22 -2.25 10.55
N VAL A 68 -15.48 -3.21 11.09
CA VAL A 68 -14.12 -3.57 10.62
C VAL A 68 -14.14 -3.98 9.15
N ASN A 69 -15.05 -4.86 8.75
CA ASN A 69 -15.19 -5.28 7.34
C ASN A 69 -15.54 -4.12 6.40
N ARG A 70 -16.27 -3.10 6.90
CA ARG A 70 -16.62 -1.91 6.12
C ARG A 70 -15.46 -0.93 6.01
N MET A 71 -14.69 -0.74 7.08
CA MET A 71 -13.53 0.17 7.11
C MET A 71 -12.29 -0.46 6.49
N GLY A 72 -12.20 -1.80 6.46
CA GLY A 72 -11.02 -2.55 6.03
C GLY A 72 -9.85 -2.49 7.01
N VAL A 73 -10.06 -1.93 8.21
CA VAL A 73 -9.02 -1.74 9.23
C VAL A 73 -9.62 -2.12 10.56
N ASP A 74 -8.84 -2.81 11.40
CA ASP A 74 -9.23 -3.23 12.74
C ASP A 74 -8.51 -2.45 13.84
N PRO A 75 -9.11 -1.37 14.38
CA PRO A 75 -8.51 -0.60 15.48
C PRO A 75 -8.35 -1.38 16.79
N TRP A 76 -9.01 -2.54 16.93
CA TRP A 76 -9.00 -3.35 18.15
C TRP A 76 -7.98 -4.49 18.10
N HIS A 77 -7.43 -4.80 16.93
CA HIS A 77 -6.41 -5.82 16.74
C HIS A 77 -5.24 -5.22 15.94
N ASP A 78 -4.41 -4.42 16.61
CA ASP A 78 -3.15 -3.86 16.08
C ASP A 78 -3.25 -3.11 14.74
N TRP A 79 -4.41 -2.50 14.45
CA TRP A 79 -4.65 -1.79 13.19
C TRP A 79 -4.48 -2.68 11.96
N ASN A 80 -4.73 -3.99 12.10
CA ASN A 80 -4.65 -4.93 11.00
C ASN A 80 -5.55 -4.49 9.85
N ALA A 81 -4.95 -4.35 8.66
CA ALA A 81 -5.64 -3.88 7.47
C ALA A 81 -5.91 -5.03 6.50
N HIS A 82 -7.17 -5.14 6.08
CA HIS A 82 -7.60 -6.03 5.04
C HIS A 82 -7.51 -5.33 3.69
N TYR A 83 -6.41 -5.57 2.97
CA TYR A 83 -6.21 -5.04 1.63
C TYR A 83 -6.72 -5.99 0.56
N GLU A 84 -7.53 -5.49 -0.36
CA GLU A 84 -8.09 -6.26 -1.48
C GLU A 84 -7.46 -5.79 -2.80
N VAL A 85 -7.30 -6.72 -3.75
CA VAL A 85 -6.89 -6.36 -5.11
C VAL A 85 -8.04 -5.61 -5.77
N LEU A 86 -7.73 -4.46 -6.37
CA LEU A 86 -8.74 -3.65 -7.06
C LEU A 86 -9.33 -4.41 -8.25
N PRO A 87 -10.65 -4.33 -8.47
CA PRO A 87 -11.30 -5.00 -9.58
C PRO A 87 -10.73 -4.51 -10.92
N GLY A 88 -10.39 -5.45 -11.80
CA GLY A 88 -9.75 -5.18 -13.09
C GLY A 88 -8.23 -5.25 -13.08
N LYS A 89 -7.59 -5.36 -11.90
CA LYS A 89 -6.12 -5.50 -11.77
C LYS A 89 -5.66 -6.95 -11.56
N GLU A 90 -6.57 -7.91 -11.50
CA GLU A 90 -6.27 -9.32 -11.30
C GLU A 90 -5.39 -9.88 -12.42
N LYS A 91 -5.65 -9.47 -13.67
CA LYS A 91 -4.82 -9.86 -14.82
C LYS A 91 -3.38 -9.38 -14.67
N VAL A 92 -3.20 -8.12 -14.26
CA VAL A 92 -1.87 -7.53 -14.02
C VAL A 92 -1.14 -8.29 -12.92
N VAL A 93 -1.83 -8.61 -11.82
CA VAL A 93 -1.26 -9.42 -10.73
C VAL A 93 -0.83 -10.79 -11.21
N SER A 94 -1.67 -11.49 -11.98
CA SER A 94 -1.32 -12.81 -12.50
C SER A 94 -0.12 -12.77 -13.44
N GLU A 95 -0.02 -11.73 -14.29
CA GLU A 95 1.12 -11.55 -15.19
C GLU A 95 2.41 -11.26 -14.41
N LEU A 96 2.35 -10.38 -13.40
CA LEU A 96 3.51 -10.06 -12.57
C LEU A 96 4.01 -11.29 -11.79
N LYS A 97 3.11 -12.13 -11.28
CA LYS A 97 3.47 -13.40 -10.62
C LYS A 97 4.19 -14.36 -11.57
N GLN A 98 3.65 -14.58 -12.76
CA GLN A 98 4.27 -15.46 -13.77
C GLN A 98 5.65 -14.97 -14.21
N LEU A 99 5.86 -13.65 -14.26
CA LEU A 99 7.17 -13.08 -14.58
C LEU A 99 8.13 -13.16 -13.39
N ALA A 100 7.64 -12.97 -12.17
CA ALA A 100 8.42 -13.10 -10.95
C ALA A 100 8.93 -14.53 -10.72
N GLU A 101 8.17 -15.56 -11.13
CA GLU A 101 8.61 -16.96 -11.09
C GLU A 101 9.78 -17.23 -12.05
N LYS A 102 9.83 -16.53 -13.18
CA LYS A 102 10.88 -16.70 -14.22
C LYS A 102 12.09 -15.81 -13.99
N ALA A 103 11.97 -14.79 -13.16
CA ALA A 103 13.00 -13.79 -12.95
C ALA A 103 13.92 -14.20 -11.80
N ASP A 104 15.22 -14.04 -11.96
CA ASP A 104 16.17 -14.33 -10.87
C ASP A 104 15.98 -13.33 -9.72
N HIS A 105 15.82 -12.04 -10.08
CA HIS A 105 15.71 -10.92 -9.16
C HIS A 105 14.60 -9.95 -9.55
N ILE A 106 13.99 -9.29 -8.55
CA ILE A 106 12.86 -8.36 -8.73
C ILE A 106 13.25 -6.97 -8.23
N TYR A 107 13.26 -6.00 -9.14
CA TYR A 107 13.52 -4.59 -8.85
C TYR A 107 12.21 -3.81 -8.78
N LEU A 108 11.92 -3.24 -7.62
CA LEU A 108 10.80 -2.34 -7.38
C LEU A 108 11.26 -0.91 -7.70
N ALA A 109 10.80 -0.36 -8.81
CA ALA A 109 11.18 0.93 -9.38
C ALA A 109 10.00 1.92 -9.38
N THR A 110 9.36 2.06 -8.21
CA THR A 110 8.32 3.07 -7.94
C THR A 110 8.95 4.41 -7.56
N ASP A 111 8.12 5.45 -7.40
CA ASP A 111 8.59 6.83 -7.20
C ASP A 111 9.24 7.05 -5.81
N LEU A 112 10.07 8.11 -5.70
CA LEU A 112 10.75 8.52 -4.46
C LEU A 112 9.78 9.25 -3.52
N ASP A 113 8.70 8.61 -3.13
CA ASP A 113 7.76 9.18 -2.18
C ASP A 113 7.15 8.10 -1.29
N ARG A 114 6.34 8.54 -0.32
CA ARG A 114 5.67 7.62 0.62
C ARG A 114 4.63 6.74 -0.08
N GLU A 115 4.02 7.23 -1.16
CA GLU A 115 3.04 6.47 -1.92
C GLU A 115 3.72 5.36 -2.74
N GLY A 116 4.82 5.69 -3.42
CA GLY A 116 5.67 4.76 -4.16
C GLY A 116 6.20 3.64 -3.27
N GLU A 117 6.58 3.95 -2.02
CA GLU A 117 7.04 2.93 -1.07
C GLU A 117 5.90 1.99 -0.65
N ALA A 118 4.71 2.53 -0.38
CA ALA A 118 3.54 1.70 -0.10
C ALA A 118 3.13 0.83 -1.30
N ILE A 119 3.25 1.34 -2.54
CA ILE A 119 2.99 0.55 -3.75
C ILE A 119 4.02 -0.58 -3.89
N ALA A 120 5.31 -0.30 -3.65
CA ALA A 120 6.37 -1.29 -3.67
C ALA A 120 6.12 -2.40 -2.63
N TRP A 121 5.71 -2.02 -1.41
CA TRP A 121 5.30 -2.98 -0.38
C TRP A 121 4.12 -3.84 -0.84
N HIS A 122 3.03 -3.24 -1.35
CA HIS A 122 1.89 -4.00 -1.83
C HIS A 122 2.25 -4.97 -2.96
N LEU A 123 3.14 -4.58 -3.87
CA LEU A 123 3.64 -5.45 -4.94
C LEU A 123 4.35 -6.68 -4.37
N ARG A 124 5.23 -6.47 -3.40
CA ARG A 124 5.93 -7.55 -2.70
C ARG A 124 4.94 -8.51 -2.02
N GLU A 125 3.98 -7.97 -1.26
CA GLU A 125 2.95 -8.78 -0.57
C GLU A 125 2.04 -9.55 -1.54
N VAL A 126 1.75 -8.97 -2.71
CA VAL A 126 0.92 -9.62 -3.72
C VAL A 126 1.65 -10.76 -4.41
N ILE A 127 2.89 -10.50 -4.85
CA ILE A 127 3.69 -11.47 -5.61
C ILE A 127 4.14 -12.60 -4.67
N GLY A 128 4.55 -12.25 -3.45
CA GLY A 128 5.03 -13.19 -2.43
C GLY A 128 6.46 -13.67 -2.70
N GLY A 129 6.87 -14.75 -2.02
CA GLY A 129 8.23 -15.28 -2.12
C GLY A 129 9.20 -14.67 -1.11
N ASP A 130 10.49 -14.90 -1.32
CA ASP A 130 11.54 -14.45 -0.39
C ASP A 130 11.81 -12.94 -0.52
N GLU A 131 11.89 -12.25 0.61
CA GLU A 131 12.17 -10.82 0.69
C GLU A 131 13.54 -10.47 0.07
N GLN A 132 14.51 -11.38 0.12
CA GLN A 132 15.86 -11.17 -0.41
C GLN A 132 15.90 -11.04 -1.94
N ARG A 133 14.86 -11.54 -2.63
CA ARG A 133 14.74 -11.42 -4.09
C ARG A 133 14.24 -10.04 -4.55
N TYR A 134 13.85 -9.19 -3.60
CA TYR A 134 13.34 -7.86 -3.87
C TYR A 134 14.39 -6.80 -3.58
N SER A 135 14.58 -5.90 -4.53
CA SER A 135 15.43 -4.73 -4.37
C SER A 135 14.68 -3.47 -4.71
N ARG A 136 14.87 -2.43 -3.91
CA ARG A 136 14.25 -1.13 -4.13
C ARG A 136 15.18 -0.24 -4.92
N VAL A 137 14.72 0.24 -6.08
CA VAL A 137 15.48 1.12 -6.96
C VAL A 137 14.79 2.48 -7.03
N VAL A 138 15.50 3.53 -6.63
CA VAL A 138 14.95 4.88 -6.60
C VAL A 138 15.81 5.82 -7.42
N PHE A 139 15.17 6.67 -8.20
CA PHE A 139 15.82 7.67 -9.03
C PHE A 139 15.00 8.97 -8.99
N ASN A 140 15.71 10.10 -8.97
CA ASN A 140 15.09 11.43 -8.98
C ASN A 140 14.61 11.84 -10.38
N GLU A 141 15.22 11.26 -11.42
CA GLU A 141 14.98 11.60 -12.81
C GLU A 141 15.11 10.37 -13.71
N ILE A 142 14.43 10.40 -14.85
CA ILE A 142 14.44 9.31 -15.84
C ILE A 142 15.52 9.60 -16.90
N THR A 143 16.78 9.61 -16.48
CA THR A 143 17.95 9.77 -17.36
C THR A 143 18.78 8.48 -17.38
N LYS A 144 19.51 8.23 -18.48
CA LYS A 144 20.33 7.02 -18.62
C LYS A 144 21.33 6.84 -17.46
N ASN A 145 21.94 7.94 -17.01
CA ASN A 145 22.91 7.92 -15.93
C ASN A 145 22.25 7.66 -14.56
N ALA A 146 21.15 8.35 -14.26
CA ALA A 146 20.43 8.15 -12.99
C ALA A 146 19.89 6.72 -12.86
N ILE A 147 19.32 6.17 -13.95
CA ILE A 147 18.86 4.79 -13.96
C ILE A 147 20.03 3.83 -13.76
N ARG A 148 21.14 3.96 -14.49
CA ARG A 148 22.28 3.06 -14.31
C ARG A 148 22.82 3.08 -12.88
N GLN A 149 23.00 4.27 -12.30
CA GLN A 149 23.47 4.43 -10.92
C GLN A 149 22.50 3.81 -9.91
N ALA A 150 21.19 3.96 -10.12
CA ALA A 150 20.18 3.40 -9.23
C ALA A 150 20.17 1.86 -9.25
N PHE A 151 20.50 1.23 -10.39
CA PHE A 151 20.62 -0.22 -10.51
C PHE A 151 21.97 -0.78 -10.06
N GLU A 152 23.04 0.04 -10.03
CA GLU A 152 24.35 -0.35 -9.48
C GLU A 152 24.31 -0.50 -7.95
N LYS A 153 23.51 0.31 -7.26
CA LYS A 153 23.33 0.28 -5.81
C LYS A 153 21.85 0.25 -5.42
N PRO A 154 21.18 -0.91 -5.58
CA PRO A 154 19.81 -1.05 -5.10
C PRO A 154 19.76 -0.90 -3.58
N GLY A 155 18.70 -0.25 -3.09
CA GLY A 155 18.38 -0.20 -1.67
C GLY A 155 17.37 -1.28 -1.27
N GLU A 156 16.91 -1.17 -0.03
CA GLU A 156 15.86 -2.01 0.54
C GLU A 156 14.57 -1.23 0.74
N LEU A 157 13.47 -1.96 0.90
CA LEU A 157 12.16 -1.37 1.16
C LEU A 157 12.14 -0.72 2.54
N ASN A 158 11.77 0.56 2.60
CA ASN A 158 11.72 1.29 3.87
C ASN A 158 10.34 1.13 4.54
N ILE A 159 10.26 0.24 5.52
CA ILE A 159 9.01 -0.07 6.23
C ILE A 159 8.47 1.14 7.02
N ASP A 160 9.31 2.03 7.53
CA ASP A 160 8.85 3.23 8.24
C ASP A 160 8.06 4.17 7.32
N ARG A 161 8.50 4.32 6.06
CA ARG A 161 7.78 5.10 5.04
C ARG A 161 6.46 4.45 4.65
N VAL A 162 6.43 3.12 4.58
CA VAL A 162 5.19 2.35 4.35
C VAL A 162 4.21 2.59 5.50
N ASN A 163 4.64 2.41 6.73
CA ASN A 163 3.83 2.62 7.94
C ASN A 163 3.31 4.07 8.03
N ALA A 164 4.14 5.05 7.71
CA ALA A 164 3.73 6.45 7.66
C ALA A 164 2.62 6.70 6.63
N GLN A 165 2.67 6.04 5.47
CA GLN A 165 1.62 6.14 4.46
C GLN A 165 0.35 5.39 4.87
N GLN A 166 0.47 4.21 5.48
CA GLN A 166 -0.66 3.44 6.00
C GLN A 166 -1.40 4.21 7.09
N ALA A 167 -0.68 4.80 8.05
CA ALA A 167 -1.27 5.67 9.07
C ALA A 167 -2.03 6.85 8.45
N ARG A 168 -1.45 7.52 7.44
CA ARG A 168 -2.16 8.60 6.71
C ARG A 168 -3.42 8.09 6.02
N ARG A 169 -3.42 6.86 5.50
CA ARG A 169 -4.60 6.23 4.86
C ARG A 169 -5.68 5.89 5.89
N PHE A 170 -5.31 5.39 7.06
CA PHE A 170 -6.25 5.05 8.14
C PHE A 170 -6.88 6.31 8.76
N TYR A 171 -6.09 7.36 8.99
CA TYR A 171 -6.55 8.62 9.60
C TYR A 171 -7.07 9.67 8.60
N GLY A 172 -6.96 9.43 7.30
CA GLY A 172 -7.40 10.38 6.26
C GLY A 172 -8.92 10.62 6.25
N PRO A 173 -9.41 11.65 5.52
CA PRO A 173 -10.81 12.11 5.60
C PRO A 173 -11.88 11.04 5.32
N ARG A 174 -11.51 9.94 4.64
CA ARG A 174 -12.39 8.78 4.39
C ARG A 174 -12.39 7.72 5.50
N GLY A 175 -11.34 7.62 6.33
CA GLY A 175 -11.26 6.71 7.47
C GLY A 175 -11.51 7.38 8.83
N GLY A 176 -11.33 8.71 8.91
CA GLY A 176 -11.22 9.44 10.16
C GLY A 176 -12.51 9.90 10.84
N LEU A 177 -13.68 9.94 10.18
CA LEU A 177 -14.87 10.52 10.81
C LEU A 177 -15.75 9.56 11.62
N TYR A 178 -15.68 8.24 11.38
CA TYR A 178 -16.56 7.29 12.07
C TYR A 178 -15.87 6.38 13.10
N GLY A 179 -14.58 6.05 12.93
CA GLY A 179 -13.85 5.20 13.88
C GLY A 179 -13.27 5.96 15.09
N PHE A 180 -12.82 7.20 14.87
CA PHE A 180 -12.13 7.97 15.91
C PHE A 180 -13.08 8.42 17.03
N ALA A 181 -14.32 8.79 16.70
CA ALA A 181 -15.32 9.16 17.70
C ALA A 181 -15.68 7.98 18.64
N ALA A 182 -15.73 6.75 18.11
CA ALA A 182 -16.08 5.57 18.90
C ALA A 182 -14.90 5.00 19.70
N ALA A 183 -13.66 5.12 19.20
CA ALA A 183 -12.47 4.55 19.86
C ALA A 183 -11.86 5.48 20.93
N VAL A 184 -11.94 6.80 20.73
CA VAL A 184 -11.33 7.79 21.65
C VAL A 184 -12.10 7.96 22.95
N GLU A 185 -13.38 7.56 23.00
CA GLU A 185 -14.23 7.78 24.17
C GLU A 185 -13.99 6.79 25.32
N LYS A 186 -13.25 5.69 25.13
CA LYS A 186 -13.24 4.61 26.15
C LYS A 186 -11.91 4.05 26.68
N ASN A 187 -10.71 4.45 26.25
CA ASN A 187 -9.50 4.01 26.97
C ASN A 187 -8.21 4.84 26.75
N ARG A 188 -7.91 5.73 27.71
CA ARG A 188 -6.59 6.16 28.23
C ARG A 188 -5.61 6.95 27.30
N PRO A 189 -4.65 7.71 27.87
CA PRO A 189 -4.17 8.97 27.30
C PRO A 189 -2.92 8.80 26.44
N TRP A 190 -3.01 9.23 25.18
CA TRP A 190 -1.81 9.53 24.38
C TRP A 190 -1.58 11.04 24.40
N SER A 191 -0.63 11.48 25.21
CA SER A 191 -0.05 12.81 25.10
C SER A 191 0.83 12.86 23.86
N PHE A 192 0.37 13.44 22.75
CA PHE A 192 1.23 14.26 21.89
C PHE A 192 0.44 15.18 20.94
N CYS A 193 0.70 16.48 21.11
CA CYS A 193 0.52 17.61 20.19
C CYS A 193 -0.79 17.78 19.41
N ARG A 194 -1.76 18.47 20.04
CA ARG A 194 -2.64 19.40 19.33
C ARG A 194 -1.86 20.66 18.95
N ALA A 195 -1.43 20.79 17.70
CA ALA A 195 -1.19 22.11 17.11
C ALA A 195 -2.53 22.63 16.56
N ARG A 196 -3.34 23.24 17.43
CA ARG A 196 -4.56 23.95 17.03
C ARG A 196 -4.12 25.30 16.44
N ALA A 197 -4.30 25.48 15.13
CA ALA A 197 -4.21 26.80 14.51
C ALA A 197 -5.31 27.69 15.09
N VAL A 198 -4.98 28.49 16.10
CA VAL A 198 -5.86 29.51 16.67
C VAL A 198 -5.78 30.73 15.75
N ARG A 199 -6.85 30.96 14.99
CA ARG A 199 -7.14 32.28 14.39
C ARG A 199 -7.27 33.28 15.54
N ARG A 200 -6.35 34.24 15.65
CA ARG A 200 -6.52 35.44 16.47
C ARG A 200 -7.21 36.51 15.62
N GLY A 201 -8.46 36.83 15.94
CA GLY A 201 -9.08 38.10 15.57
C GLY A 201 -8.61 39.20 16.56
N PRO A 202 -8.59 40.48 16.15
CA PRO A 202 -8.13 41.57 17.01
C PRO A 202 -9.18 41.96 18.07
N PRO A 203 -8.78 42.35 19.29
CA PRO A 203 -9.69 42.82 20.32
C PRO A 203 -10.06 44.29 20.12
N GLY A 204 -11.33 44.62 20.28
CA GLY A 204 -11.82 46.00 20.38
C GLY A 204 -11.35 46.65 21.68
N GLY A 205 -10.82 47.86 21.58
CA GLY A 205 -10.56 48.76 22.69
C GLY A 205 -11.66 49.81 22.75
N GLY A 206 -12.32 49.90 23.91
CA GLY A 206 -13.18 51.02 24.25
C GLY A 206 -12.37 52.24 24.67
N ALA A 207 -12.94 53.41 24.42
CA ALA A 207 -12.73 54.66 25.14
C ALA A 207 -14.12 55.17 25.55
#